data_AF-A0A0D6L4Y4-F1
#
_entry.id   AF-A0A0D6L4Y4-F1
#
_cell.length_a   1.000
_cell.length_b   1.000
_cell.length_c   1.000
_cell.angle_alpha   90.00
_cell.angle_beta   90.00
_cell.angle_gamma   90.00
#
_symmetry.space_group_name_H-M   'P 1'
#
loop_
_entity.id
_entity.type
_entity.pdbx_description
1 polymer ?
#
loop_
_entity_poly.entity_id
_entity_poly.type
_entity_poly.pdbx_seq_one_letter_code
_entity_poly.pdbx_strand_id
1 'polypeptide(L)'
;MLTKSNRTLLWGFQQIRGFLARHVYEPRLIVRVPEGADKKPLDVDHRKPAVLLIGWAGAEHEHLAKYSSIYTEQGPLVCHIFSMNGVRSLISLWKWTEAEQVTYLRKRIKGVIFDSAPARTSSGPDSHAVVNSTPPIEGLHWVDKETRRKFIRVAFNLRKGMAHSISALYPPLRSQLSMYYYLLECMDLPIPQLYFYSHEDTFVKHKYVKRFLEQQRERGKDVEEIVFEGSEHVQHFRKYPEQYRSACVKFLQKVDSMSS
;
A
#
# COMPACT_ATOMS: atom_id res chain seq x y z
N MET A 1 -45.14 -19.26 -19.85
CA MET A 1 -45.28 -17.88 -20.38
C MET A 1 -44.67 -16.90 -19.38
N LEU A 2 -43.38 -16.57 -19.54
CA LEU A 2 -42.75 -15.43 -18.87
C LEU A 2 -42.79 -14.27 -19.87
N THR A 3 -43.44 -13.18 -19.48
CA THR A 3 -43.76 -12.04 -20.34
C THR A 3 -42.49 -11.34 -20.84
N LYS A 4 -42.51 -10.92 -22.12
CA LYS A 4 -41.42 -10.21 -22.83
C LYS A 4 -40.86 -8.98 -22.10
N SER A 5 -41.56 -8.45 -21.09
CA SER A 5 -41.18 -7.27 -20.30
C SER A 5 -39.93 -7.49 -19.44
N ASN A 6 -39.70 -8.71 -18.93
CA ASN A 6 -38.56 -8.97 -18.03
C ASN A 6 -37.23 -9.21 -18.74
N ARG A 7 -37.20 -9.42 -20.06
CA ARG A 7 -35.95 -9.62 -20.80
C ARG A 7 -35.21 -8.31 -21.06
N THR A 8 -35.92 -7.19 -21.26
CA THR A 8 -35.29 -5.88 -21.54
C THR A 8 -34.60 -5.30 -20.30
N LEU A 9 -35.15 -5.54 -19.10
CA LEU A 9 -34.55 -5.11 -17.83
C LEU A 9 -33.26 -5.87 -17.49
N LEU A 10 -33.18 -7.18 -17.77
CA LEU A 10 -31.95 -7.95 -17.57
C LEU A 10 -30.82 -7.54 -18.53
N TRP A 11 -31.15 -7.16 -19.77
CA TRP A 11 -30.16 -6.65 -20.73
C TRP A 11 -29.64 -5.25 -20.35
N GLY A 12 -30.50 -4.38 -19.81
CA GLY A 12 -30.09 -3.09 -19.27
C GLY A 12 -29.12 -3.23 -18.08
N PHE A 13 -29.36 -4.15 -17.16
CA PHE A 13 -28.45 -4.41 -16.03
C PHE A 13 -27.14 -5.08 -16.45
N GLN A 14 -27.13 -5.94 -17.48
CA GLN A 14 -25.89 -6.49 -18.04
C GLN A 14 -25.08 -5.45 -18.83
N GLN A 15 -25.72 -4.55 -19.58
CA GLN A 15 -25.04 -3.45 -20.25
C GLN A 15 -24.50 -2.41 -19.27
N ILE A 16 -25.22 -2.09 -18.18
CA ILE A 16 -24.74 -1.18 -17.13
C ILE A 16 -23.54 -1.79 -16.39
N ARG A 17 -23.54 -3.11 -16.12
CA ARG A 17 -22.34 -3.80 -15.61
C ARG A 17 -21.19 -3.73 -16.61
N GLY A 18 -21.44 -3.86 -17.92
CA GLY A 18 -20.43 -3.73 -18.97
C GLY A 18 -19.93 -2.31 -19.22
N PHE A 19 -20.72 -1.27 -18.93
CA PHE A 19 -20.35 0.14 -19.09
C PHE A 19 -19.56 0.67 -17.89
N LEU A 20 -19.94 0.26 -16.67
CA LEU A 20 -19.20 0.55 -15.44
C LEU A 20 -17.94 -0.32 -15.31
N ALA A 21 -17.93 -1.56 -15.82
CA ALA A 21 -16.73 -2.42 -15.82
C ALA A 21 -15.69 -1.98 -16.85
N ARG A 22 -16.09 -1.38 -17.99
CA ARG A 22 -15.13 -0.86 -19.00
C ARG A 22 -14.36 0.38 -18.57
N HIS A 23 -14.79 1.06 -17.51
CA HIS A 23 -14.11 2.21 -16.92
C HIS A 23 -13.47 1.90 -15.56
N VAL A 24 -13.45 0.63 -15.16
CA VAL A 24 -12.50 0.21 -14.12
C VAL A 24 -11.15 0.26 -14.80
N TYR A 25 -10.33 1.26 -14.45
CA TYR A 25 -8.92 1.31 -14.78
C TYR A 25 -8.32 -0.05 -14.44
N GLU A 26 -8.14 -0.92 -15.43
CA GLU A 26 -7.40 -2.17 -15.23
C GLU A 26 -6.00 -1.72 -14.84
N PRO A 27 -5.53 -2.02 -13.61
CA PRO A 27 -4.16 -1.71 -13.25
C PRO A 27 -3.25 -2.59 -14.10
N ARG A 28 -2.84 -2.07 -15.26
CA ARG A 28 -1.79 -2.66 -16.07
C ARG A 28 -0.49 -2.48 -15.30
N LEU A 29 0.06 -3.57 -14.79
CA LEU A 29 1.42 -3.59 -14.28
C LEU A 29 2.37 -3.38 -15.46
N ILE A 30 2.82 -2.14 -15.66
CA ILE A 30 3.80 -1.82 -16.69
C ILE A 30 5.18 -2.02 -16.07
N VAL A 31 5.84 -3.11 -16.44
CA VAL A 31 7.23 -3.36 -16.07
C VAL A 31 8.11 -2.48 -16.97
N ARG A 32 8.68 -1.42 -16.40
CA ARG A 32 9.68 -0.58 -17.08
C ARG A 32 11.07 -1.00 -16.63
N VAL A 33 11.87 -1.46 -17.57
CA VAL A 33 13.31 -1.66 -17.37
C VAL A 33 13.99 -0.30 -17.63
N PRO A 34 14.87 0.20 -16.75
CA PRO A 34 15.56 1.47 -16.95
C PRO A 34 16.29 1.53 -18.29
N GLU A 35 16.24 2.68 -18.97
CA GLU A 35 17.02 2.89 -20.20
C GLU A 35 18.52 2.79 -19.89
N GLY A 36 19.21 1.89 -20.60
CA GLY A 36 20.63 1.59 -20.36
C GLY A 36 20.92 0.41 -19.44
N ALA A 37 19.90 -0.22 -18.84
CA ALA A 37 20.10 -1.49 -18.14
C ALA A 37 20.44 -2.61 -19.13
N ASP A 38 21.48 -3.40 -18.81
CA ASP A 38 21.94 -4.50 -19.66
C ASP A 38 20.78 -5.49 -19.91
N LYS A 39 20.49 -5.79 -21.18
CA LYS A 39 19.37 -6.67 -21.57
C LYS A 39 19.70 -8.15 -21.41
N LYS A 40 20.93 -8.48 -20.99
CA LYS A 40 21.30 -9.84 -20.63
C LYS A 40 20.52 -10.26 -19.38
N PRO A 41 20.03 -11.51 -19.31
CA PRO A 41 19.54 -12.08 -18.06
C PRO A 41 20.63 -11.91 -17.01
N LEU A 42 20.35 -11.13 -15.96
CA LEU A 42 21.27 -11.02 -14.83
C LEU A 42 21.45 -12.43 -14.26
N ASP A 43 22.69 -12.84 -14.03
CA ASP A 43 22.97 -14.06 -13.28
C ASP A 43 22.39 -13.88 -11.88
N VAL A 44 21.28 -14.56 -11.61
CA VAL A 44 20.48 -14.39 -10.39
C VAL A 44 21.12 -15.25 -9.31
N ASP A 45 21.96 -14.64 -8.48
CA ASP A 45 22.35 -15.28 -7.23
C ASP A 45 21.09 -15.41 -6.35
N HIS A 46 20.64 -16.64 -6.15
CA HIS A 46 19.44 -16.92 -5.35
C HIS A 46 19.64 -16.71 -3.84
N ARG A 47 20.84 -16.29 -3.40
CA ARG A 47 21.24 -16.20 -1.98
C ARG A 47 21.33 -14.79 -1.39
N LYS A 48 21.44 -13.68 -2.13
CA LYS A 48 21.45 -12.30 -1.51
C LYS A 48 20.01 -11.90 -1.18
N PRO A 49 19.51 -10.64 -1.02
CA PRO A 49 18.07 -10.20 -0.88
C PRO A 49 17.40 -9.43 -2.08
N ALA A 50 16.15 -9.76 -2.47
CA ALA A 50 15.40 -9.02 -3.52
C ALA A 50 14.37 -8.09 -2.87
N VAL A 51 14.28 -6.82 -3.30
CA VAL A 51 13.37 -5.86 -2.64
C VAL A 51 12.29 -5.34 -3.59
N LEU A 52 11.04 -5.52 -3.18
CA LEU A 52 9.87 -4.93 -3.84
C LEU A 52 9.57 -3.56 -3.22
N LEU A 53 9.86 -2.49 -3.97
CA LEU A 53 9.50 -1.12 -3.60
C LEU A 53 8.06 -0.83 -4.02
N ILE A 54 7.19 -0.61 -3.04
CA ILE A 54 5.78 -0.29 -3.27
C ILE A 54 5.57 1.20 -2.95
N GLY A 55 5.61 2.01 -4.01
CA GLY A 55 5.47 3.47 -3.94
C GLY A 55 4.05 3.96 -3.64
N TRP A 56 3.94 5.28 -3.45
CA TRP A 56 2.68 5.98 -3.26
C TRP A 56 1.98 6.30 -4.59
N ALA A 57 0.75 6.83 -4.52
CA ALA A 57 -0.02 7.21 -5.71
C ALA A 57 0.67 8.35 -6.46
N GLY A 58 0.89 8.16 -7.77
CA GLY A 58 1.65 9.09 -8.60
C GLY A 58 3.17 9.01 -8.45
N ALA A 59 3.71 8.01 -7.72
CA ALA A 59 5.15 7.82 -7.63
C ALA A 59 5.74 7.40 -8.98
N GLU A 60 6.47 8.31 -9.62
CA GLU A 60 7.31 8.01 -10.78
C GLU A 60 8.54 7.17 -10.41
N HIS A 61 9.14 6.53 -11.43
CA HIS A 61 10.31 5.66 -11.25
C HIS A 61 11.48 6.39 -10.57
N GLU A 62 11.74 7.65 -10.94
CA GLU A 62 12.82 8.46 -10.37
C GLU A 62 12.69 8.65 -8.85
N HIS A 63 11.46 8.75 -8.34
CA HIS A 63 11.21 8.87 -6.90
C HIS A 63 11.61 7.62 -6.13
N LEU A 64 11.47 6.44 -6.74
CA LEU A 64 11.81 5.15 -6.14
C LEU A 64 13.25 4.71 -6.45
N ALA A 65 13.85 5.22 -7.53
CA ALA A 65 15.19 4.84 -7.99
C ALA A 65 16.27 5.05 -6.90
N LYS A 66 16.19 6.15 -6.16
CA LYS A 66 17.10 6.44 -5.03
C LYS A 66 17.04 5.41 -3.89
N TYR A 67 15.91 4.73 -3.73
CA TYR A 67 15.78 3.65 -2.76
C TYR A 67 16.29 2.34 -3.36
N SER A 68 16.12 2.13 -4.67
CA SER A 68 16.58 0.90 -5.33
C SER A 68 18.09 0.67 -5.19
N SER A 69 18.89 1.74 -5.21
CA SER A 69 20.34 1.67 -4.99
C SER A 69 20.75 1.18 -3.61
N ILE A 70 19.85 1.22 -2.61
CA ILE A 70 20.07 0.65 -1.28
C ILE A 70 20.03 -0.88 -1.32
N TYR A 71 19.30 -1.45 -2.29
CA TYR A 71 18.88 -2.85 -2.32
C TYR A 71 19.48 -3.65 -3.49
N THR A 72 20.34 -3.04 -4.29
CA THR A 72 20.96 -3.69 -5.44
C THR A 72 21.88 -4.81 -4.98
N GLU A 73 21.38 -6.06 -4.98
CA GLU A 73 22.06 -7.37 -5.10
C GLU A 73 21.09 -8.49 -4.58
N GLN A 74 20.78 -9.52 -5.40
CA GLN A 74 19.49 -10.28 -5.46
C GLN A 74 19.25 -11.47 -4.51
N GLY A 75 17.97 -11.80 -4.16
CA GLY A 75 17.66 -12.72 -3.04
C GLY A 75 16.32 -12.84 -2.25
N PRO A 76 16.16 -13.13 -0.90
CA PRO A 76 14.82 -13.24 -0.35
C PRO A 76 14.05 -11.94 -0.45
N LEU A 77 12.76 -12.07 -0.70
CA LEU A 77 11.89 -10.97 -1.07
C LEU A 77 11.56 -10.12 0.17
N VAL A 78 11.94 -8.85 0.19
CA VAL A 78 11.54 -7.87 1.21
C VAL A 78 10.62 -6.83 0.59
N CYS A 79 9.51 -6.51 1.25
CA CYS A 79 8.63 -5.43 0.78
C CYS A 79 8.96 -4.13 1.51
N HIS A 80 9.31 -3.08 0.78
CA HIS A 80 9.41 -1.73 1.33
C HIS A 80 8.17 -0.93 0.91
N ILE A 81 7.37 -0.55 1.88
CA ILE A 81 6.03 -0.01 1.70
C ILE A 81 6.02 1.46 2.09
N PHE A 82 5.79 2.33 1.11
CA PHE A 82 5.71 3.78 1.33
C PHE A 82 4.26 4.23 1.49
N SER A 83 3.97 4.89 2.62
CA SER A 83 2.68 5.50 2.93
C SER A 83 1.50 4.50 2.90
N MET A 84 0.30 5.02 3.12
CA MET A 84 -0.93 4.23 3.15
C MET A 84 -1.37 3.70 1.79
N ASN A 85 -0.90 4.32 0.70
CA ASN A 85 -1.11 3.79 -0.63
C ASN A 85 -0.28 2.52 -0.89
N GLY A 86 0.97 2.48 -0.41
CA GLY A 86 1.75 1.24 -0.44
C GLY A 86 1.07 0.12 0.34
N VAL A 87 0.50 0.45 1.51
CA VAL A 87 -0.28 -0.52 2.31
C VAL A 87 -1.49 -1.04 1.51
N ARG A 88 -2.20 -0.18 0.78
CA ARG A 88 -3.32 -0.60 -0.07
C ARG A 88 -2.86 -1.59 -1.14
N SER A 89 -1.74 -1.33 -1.79
CA SER A 89 -1.16 -2.24 -2.79
C SER A 89 -0.76 -3.59 -2.18
N LEU A 90 -0.17 -3.58 -0.98
CA LEU A 90 0.12 -4.83 -0.25
C LEU A 90 -1.16 -5.61 0.05
N ILE A 91 -2.21 -4.94 0.54
CA ILE A 91 -3.51 -5.57 0.81
C ILE A 91 -4.10 -6.16 -0.48
N SER A 92 -4.02 -5.42 -1.60
CA SER A 92 -4.48 -5.91 -2.90
C SER A 92 -3.72 -7.15 -3.34
N LEU A 93 -2.39 -7.20 -3.14
CA LEU A 93 -1.58 -8.39 -3.41
C LEU A 93 -2.02 -9.58 -2.54
N TRP A 94 -2.30 -9.36 -1.25
CA TRP A 94 -2.83 -10.41 -0.38
C TRP A 94 -4.18 -10.91 -0.90
N LYS A 95 -5.15 -10.03 -1.14
CA LYS A 95 -6.46 -10.43 -1.65
C LYS A 95 -6.38 -11.16 -3.00
N TRP A 96 -5.51 -10.72 -3.89
CA TRP A 96 -5.29 -11.39 -5.17
C TRP A 96 -4.69 -12.80 -5.00
N THR A 97 -3.66 -12.95 -4.17
CA THR A 97 -3.09 -14.30 -3.89
C THR A 97 -4.09 -15.24 -3.21
N GLU A 98 -5.05 -14.71 -2.45
CA GLU A 98 -6.19 -15.44 -1.89
C GLU A 98 -7.17 -15.89 -2.99
N ALA A 99 -7.57 -14.96 -3.87
CA ALA A 99 -8.51 -15.23 -4.96
C ALA A 99 -7.98 -16.26 -5.96
N GLU A 100 -6.71 -16.13 -6.35
CA GLU A 100 -6.02 -17.04 -7.28
C GLU A 100 -5.48 -18.32 -6.61
N GLN A 101 -5.71 -18.51 -5.31
CA GLN A 101 -5.22 -19.68 -4.54
C GLN A 101 -3.68 -19.87 -4.59
N VAL A 102 -2.93 -18.79 -4.78
CA VAL A 102 -1.45 -18.78 -4.83
C VAL A 102 -0.82 -18.23 -3.54
N THR A 103 -1.46 -18.47 -2.40
CA THR A 103 -1.04 -17.96 -1.07
C THR A 103 0.36 -18.39 -0.67
N TYR A 104 0.89 -19.48 -1.24
CA TYR A 104 2.27 -19.94 -1.05
C TYR A 104 3.32 -18.89 -1.45
N LEU A 105 2.99 -17.99 -2.39
CA LEU A 105 3.89 -16.89 -2.80
C LEU A 105 4.18 -15.92 -1.65
N ARG A 106 3.26 -15.77 -0.69
CA ARG A 106 3.46 -14.91 0.49
C ARG A 106 4.66 -15.35 1.34
N LYS A 107 4.93 -16.67 1.38
CA LYS A 107 6.07 -17.25 2.13
C LYS A 107 7.43 -16.86 1.56
N ARG A 108 7.46 -16.36 0.32
CA ARG A 108 8.67 -15.80 -0.29
C ARG A 108 9.02 -14.44 0.27
N ILE A 109 8.04 -13.70 0.79
CA ILE A 109 8.27 -12.41 1.44
C ILE A 109 8.83 -12.69 2.85
N LYS A 110 10.11 -12.38 3.05
CA LYS A 110 10.85 -12.68 4.28
C LYS A 110 10.96 -11.51 5.25
N GLY A 111 10.67 -10.29 4.79
CA GLY A 111 10.67 -9.10 5.63
C GLY A 111 9.77 -8.01 5.07
N VAL A 112 9.37 -7.08 5.92
CA VAL A 112 8.61 -5.88 5.50
C VAL A 112 9.14 -4.63 6.20
N ILE A 113 9.30 -3.56 5.44
CA ILE A 113 9.64 -2.22 5.92
C ILE A 113 8.43 -1.33 5.65
N PHE A 114 7.92 -0.63 6.67
CA PHE A 114 6.89 0.38 6.52
C PHE A 114 7.48 1.77 6.71
N ASP A 115 7.35 2.63 5.70
CA ASP A 115 7.70 4.05 5.77
C ASP A 115 6.43 4.88 5.85
N SER A 116 6.25 5.55 7.00
CA SER A 116 5.11 6.42 7.27
C SER A 116 3.76 5.67 7.15
N ALA A 117 3.73 4.44 7.66
CA ALA A 117 2.59 3.51 7.63
C ALA A 117 2.80 2.39 8.68
N PRO A 118 1.79 1.55 8.99
CA PRO A 118 0.37 1.70 8.70
C PRO A 118 -0.34 2.60 9.73
N ALA A 119 -1.41 3.26 9.29
CA ALA A 119 -2.19 4.16 10.14
C ALA A 119 -3.67 4.21 9.75
N ARG A 120 -4.50 4.70 10.69
CA ARG A 120 -5.89 5.06 10.38
C ARG A 120 -5.88 6.35 9.58
N THR A 121 -6.25 6.27 8.31
CA THR A 121 -6.18 7.43 7.42
C THR A 121 -7.22 8.48 7.79
N SER A 122 -6.87 9.75 7.56
CA SER A 122 -7.78 10.89 7.70
C SER A 122 -8.35 11.27 6.33
N SER A 123 -9.64 11.59 6.25
CA SER A 123 -10.33 11.80 4.94
C SER A 123 -9.77 12.97 4.13
N GLY A 124 -9.19 13.97 4.80
CA GLY A 124 -8.57 15.14 4.16
C GLY A 124 -7.33 14.76 3.33
N PRO A 125 -6.25 14.27 3.97
CA PRO A 125 -5.06 13.76 3.28
C PRO A 125 -5.36 12.77 2.14
N ASP A 126 -6.25 11.80 2.38
CA ASP A 126 -6.66 10.82 1.36
C ASP A 126 -7.29 11.51 0.13
N SER A 127 -8.17 12.49 0.34
CA SER A 127 -8.82 13.22 -0.76
C SER A 127 -7.83 14.03 -1.59
N HIS A 128 -6.79 14.58 -0.96
CA HIS A 128 -5.72 15.31 -1.64
C HIS A 128 -4.87 14.38 -2.50
N ALA A 129 -4.47 13.24 -1.95
CA ALA A 129 -3.71 12.22 -2.69
C ALA A 129 -4.49 11.72 -3.92
N VAL A 130 -5.80 11.46 -3.78
CA VAL A 130 -6.64 10.97 -4.89
C VAL A 130 -6.81 12.03 -5.98
N VAL A 131 -7.11 13.28 -5.64
CA VAL A 131 -7.27 14.34 -6.65
C VAL A 131 -5.98 14.61 -7.40
N ASN A 132 -4.83 14.58 -6.72
CA ASN A 132 -3.54 14.83 -7.36
C ASN A 132 -3.09 13.67 -8.25
N SER A 133 -3.47 12.43 -7.91
CA SER A 133 -3.04 11.22 -8.63
C SER A 133 -4.01 10.78 -9.73
N THR A 134 -5.23 11.34 -9.76
CA THR A 134 -6.25 10.97 -10.74
C THR A 134 -6.44 12.12 -11.73
N PRO A 135 -6.36 11.87 -13.05
CA PRO A 135 -6.64 12.90 -14.04
C PRO A 135 -8.05 13.50 -13.83
N PRO A 136 -8.31 14.71 -14.36
CA PRO A 136 -9.66 15.26 -14.39
C PRO A 136 -10.63 14.24 -15.00
N ILE A 137 -11.84 14.15 -14.46
CA ILE A 137 -12.84 13.18 -14.93
C ILE A 137 -13.21 13.53 -16.37
N GLU A 138 -13.16 12.55 -17.27
CA GLU A 138 -13.58 12.74 -18.66
C GLU A 138 -15.03 13.24 -18.71
N GLY A 139 -15.25 14.36 -19.40
CA GLY A 139 -16.55 15.06 -19.46
C GLY A 139 -16.82 16.07 -18.32
N LEU A 140 -15.97 16.13 -17.29
CA LEU A 140 -16.07 17.08 -16.18
C LEU A 140 -14.76 17.87 -15.96
N HIS A 141 -13.98 18.07 -17.04
CA HIS A 141 -12.70 18.78 -17.01
C HIS A 141 -12.79 20.23 -16.51
N TRP A 142 -13.98 20.83 -16.58
CA TRP A 142 -14.28 22.19 -16.11
C TRP A 142 -14.40 22.32 -14.59
N VAL A 143 -14.47 21.20 -13.87
CA VAL A 143 -14.59 21.23 -12.41
C VAL A 143 -13.21 21.39 -11.79
N ASP A 144 -13.04 22.51 -11.09
CA ASP A 144 -11.80 22.84 -10.41
C ASP A 144 -11.33 21.74 -9.43
N LYS A 145 -10.00 21.62 -9.28
CA LYS A 145 -9.35 20.64 -8.41
C LYS A 145 -9.84 20.75 -6.97
N GLU A 146 -10.09 21.96 -6.48
CA GLU A 146 -10.56 22.14 -5.11
C GLU A 146 -11.99 21.65 -4.91
N THR A 147 -12.85 21.88 -5.90
CA THR A 147 -14.23 21.39 -5.90
C THR A 147 -14.26 19.87 -5.93
N ARG A 148 -13.44 19.23 -6.78
CA ARG A 148 -13.27 17.76 -6.79
C ARG A 148 -12.78 17.23 -5.43
N ARG A 149 -11.83 17.92 -4.80
CA ARG A 149 -11.32 17.58 -3.46
C ARG A 149 -12.44 17.63 -2.41
N LYS A 150 -13.26 18.68 -2.41
CA LYS A 150 -14.39 18.82 -1.48
C LYS A 150 -15.39 17.67 -1.65
N PHE A 151 -15.76 17.32 -2.89
CA PHE A 151 -16.64 16.18 -3.18
C PHE A 151 -16.05 14.84 -2.72
N ILE A 152 -14.80 14.53 -3.08
CA ILE A 152 -14.14 13.30 -2.66
C ILE A 152 -14.02 13.24 -1.14
N ARG A 153 -13.70 14.36 -0.48
CA ARG A 153 -13.65 14.45 0.99
C ARG A 153 -15.00 14.13 1.63
N VAL A 154 -16.10 14.67 1.09
CA VAL A 154 -17.46 14.38 1.58
C VAL A 154 -17.79 12.91 1.40
N ALA A 155 -17.54 12.33 0.23
CA ALA A 155 -17.74 10.91 -0.02
C ALA A 155 -16.90 10.02 0.94
N PHE A 156 -15.65 10.38 1.18
CA PHE A 156 -14.77 9.66 2.12
C PHE A 156 -15.24 9.79 3.56
N ASN A 157 -15.72 10.96 3.98
CA ASN A 157 -16.30 11.16 5.30
C ASN A 157 -17.58 10.32 5.49
N LEU A 158 -18.48 10.32 4.51
CA LEU A 158 -19.69 9.48 4.54
C LEU A 158 -19.34 7.99 4.62
N ARG A 159 -18.41 7.53 3.77
CA ARG A 159 -17.95 6.13 3.78
C ARG A 159 -17.32 5.74 5.12
N LYS A 160 -16.45 6.60 5.69
CA LYS A 160 -15.81 6.33 6.99
C LYS A 160 -16.80 6.39 8.15
N GLY A 161 -17.74 7.32 8.13
CA GLY A 161 -18.82 7.41 9.11
C GLY A 161 -19.66 6.15 9.13
N MET A 162 -20.15 5.73 7.95
CA MET A 162 -20.90 4.48 7.80
C MET A 162 -20.08 3.26 8.22
N ALA A 163 -18.83 3.15 7.78
CA ALA A 163 -17.93 2.08 8.19
C ALA A 163 -17.71 2.03 9.71
N HIS A 164 -17.56 3.19 10.36
CA HIS A 164 -17.38 3.28 11.81
C HIS A 164 -18.63 2.85 12.56
N SER A 165 -19.80 3.33 12.16
CA SER A 165 -21.09 2.95 12.74
C SER A 165 -21.37 1.46 12.58
N ILE A 166 -21.14 0.89 11.39
CA ILE A 166 -21.31 -0.56 11.14
C ILE A 166 -20.30 -1.37 11.98
N SER A 167 -19.04 -0.93 12.05
CA SER A 167 -18.02 -1.62 12.86
C SER A 167 -18.30 -1.55 14.36
N ALA A 168 -18.95 -0.49 14.84
CA ALA A 168 -19.37 -0.36 16.23
C ALA A 168 -20.56 -1.30 16.55
N LEU A 169 -21.49 -1.44 15.61
CA LEU A 169 -22.63 -2.34 15.74
C LEU A 169 -22.25 -3.82 15.60
N TYR A 170 -21.27 -4.12 14.74
CA TYR A 170 -20.80 -5.48 14.50
C TYR A 170 -19.26 -5.51 14.37
N PRO A 171 -18.54 -5.64 15.50
CA PRO A 171 -17.08 -5.63 15.55
C PRO A 171 -16.36 -6.59 14.60
N PRO A 172 -16.87 -7.81 14.28
CA PRO A 172 -16.22 -8.71 13.33
C PRO A 172 -16.08 -8.14 11.90
N LEU A 173 -16.92 -7.18 11.49
CA LEU A 173 -16.83 -6.56 10.15
C LEU A 173 -15.77 -5.45 10.05
N ARG A 174 -15.12 -5.06 11.17
CA ARG A 174 -14.16 -3.95 11.18
C ARG A 174 -12.97 -4.15 10.23
N SER A 175 -12.52 -5.40 10.07
CA SER A 175 -11.42 -5.76 9.18
C SER A 175 -11.82 -5.60 7.71
N GLN A 176 -13.08 -5.81 7.36
CA GLN A 176 -13.58 -5.62 5.99
C GLN A 176 -13.74 -4.14 5.63
N LEU A 177 -13.95 -3.28 6.62
CA LEU A 177 -14.27 -1.87 6.44
C LEU A 177 -13.05 -0.93 6.57
N SER A 178 -11.95 -1.42 7.14
CA SER A 178 -10.74 -0.64 7.44
C SER A 178 -9.47 -1.38 7.06
N MET A 179 -8.65 -0.76 6.21
CA MET A 179 -7.33 -1.29 5.81
C MET A 179 -6.41 -1.55 7.01
N TYR A 180 -6.44 -0.67 8.02
CA TYR A 180 -5.64 -0.83 9.23
C TYR A 180 -6.00 -2.13 9.98
N TYR A 181 -7.29 -2.42 10.13
CA TYR A 181 -7.75 -3.62 10.84
C TYR A 181 -7.61 -4.87 9.98
N TYR A 182 -7.76 -4.77 8.65
CA TYR A 182 -7.45 -5.88 7.75
C TYR A 182 -5.99 -6.31 7.85
N LEU A 183 -5.06 -5.34 7.79
CA LEU A 183 -3.63 -5.59 7.91
C LEU A 183 -3.29 -6.20 9.28
N LEU A 184 -3.94 -5.69 10.34
CA LEU A 184 -3.73 -6.19 11.69
C LEU A 184 -4.29 -7.60 11.90
N GLU A 185 -5.50 -7.88 11.45
CA GLU A 185 -6.23 -9.09 11.87
C GLU A 185 -6.22 -10.22 10.85
N CYS A 186 -6.15 -9.89 9.56
CA CYS A 186 -6.33 -10.84 8.48
C CYS A 186 -5.02 -11.17 7.75
N MET A 187 -4.02 -10.31 7.83
CA MET A 187 -2.75 -10.52 7.12
C MET A 187 -1.71 -11.18 8.01
N ASP A 188 -1.21 -12.33 7.58
CA ASP A 188 0.01 -12.91 8.14
C ASP A 188 1.23 -12.25 7.48
N LEU A 189 1.79 -11.26 8.18
CA LEU A 189 2.99 -10.53 7.77
C LEU A 189 4.27 -11.31 8.14
N PRO A 190 5.39 -11.08 7.43
CA PRO A 190 6.69 -11.69 7.75
C PRO A 190 7.12 -11.42 9.20
N ILE A 191 7.97 -12.30 9.76
CA ILE A 191 8.44 -12.16 11.14
C ILE A 191 9.25 -10.87 11.33
N PRO A 192 10.29 -10.57 10.52
CA PRO A 192 11.04 -9.33 10.62
C PRO A 192 10.25 -8.16 10.04
N GLN A 193 10.07 -7.12 10.83
CA GLN A 193 9.34 -5.91 10.47
C GLN A 193 10.10 -4.67 10.93
N LEU A 194 10.29 -3.70 10.05
CA LEU A 194 10.93 -2.42 10.35
C LEU A 194 9.96 -1.27 10.10
N TYR A 195 9.82 -0.35 11.05
CA TYR A 195 8.92 0.79 10.95
C TYR A 195 9.69 2.11 11.01
N PHE A 196 9.48 2.94 9.99
CA PHE A 196 9.97 4.31 9.91
C PHE A 196 8.82 5.28 10.08
N TYR A 197 8.91 6.17 11.08
CA TYR A 197 7.93 7.22 11.28
C TYR A 197 8.52 8.41 12.03
N SER A 198 7.76 9.49 12.12
CA SER A 198 8.14 10.72 12.83
C SER A 198 6.97 11.25 13.65
N HIS A 199 7.26 11.99 14.72
CA HIS A 199 6.22 12.64 15.51
C HIS A 199 5.56 13.81 14.77
N GLU A 200 6.29 14.40 13.81
CA GLU A 200 5.91 15.57 13.03
C GLU A 200 5.20 15.22 11.72
N ASP A 201 4.98 13.92 11.45
CA ASP A 201 4.18 13.48 10.31
C ASP A 201 2.69 13.86 10.52
N THR A 202 2.26 14.90 9.79
CA THR A 202 0.89 15.42 9.83
C THR A 202 -0.12 14.54 9.06
N PHE A 203 0.36 13.71 8.14
CA PHE A 203 -0.45 12.81 7.32
C PHE A 203 -0.75 11.51 8.06
N VAL A 204 0.26 10.94 8.71
CA VAL A 204 0.19 9.69 9.47
C VAL A 204 0.58 9.93 10.91
N LYS A 205 -0.42 9.91 11.79
CA LYS A 205 -0.19 10.08 13.23
C LYS A 205 0.61 8.89 13.79
N HIS A 206 1.81 9.17 14.29
CA HIS A 206 2.74 8.17 14.86
C HIS A 206 2.08 7.20 15.85
N LYS A 207 1.12 7.67 16.66
CA LYS A 207 0.39 6.82 17.62
C LYS A 207 -0.26 5.59 17.01
N TYR A 208 -0.67 5.64 15.75
CA TYR A 208 -1.25 4.48 15.07
C TYR A 208 -0.18 3.49 14.61
N VAL A 209 0.98 4.00 14.16
CA VAL A 209 2.14 3.16 13.80
C VAL A 209 2.65 2.46 15.06
N LYS A 210 2.84 3.22 16.15
CA LYS A 210 3.26 2.68 17.45
C LYS A 210 2.31 1.61 17.98
N ARG A 211 1.01 1.87 17.95
CA ARG A 211 0.03 0.87 18.38
C ARG A 211 0.03 -0.38 17.49
N PHE A 212 0.23 -0.22 16.18
CA PHE A 212 0.28 -1.35 15.26
C PHE A 212 1.51 -2.22 15.53
N LEU A 213 2.69 -1.62 15.69
CA LEU A 213 3.94 -2.34 15.89
C LEU A 213 3.97 -3.06 17.26
N GLU A 214 3.37 -2.47 18.29
CA GLU A 214 3.19 -3.12 19.60
C GLU A 214 2.32 -4.38 19.49
N GLN A 215 1.21 -4.30 18.76
CA GLN A 215 0.33 -5.46 18.54
C GLN A 215 1.01 -6.55 17.69
N GLN A 216 1.88 -6.18 16.76
CA GLN A 216 2.68 -7.13 16.00
C GLN A 216 3.72 -7.82 16.89
N ARG A 217 4.34 -7.08 17.80
CA ARG A 217 5.28 -7.61 18.80
C ARG A 217 4.59 -8.61 19.74
N GLU A 218 3.39 -8.30 20.22
CA GLU A 218 2.56 -9.20 21.03
C GLU A 218 2.22 -10.52 20.30
N ARG A 219 2.14 -10.48 18.96
CA ARG A 219 1.91 -11.65 18.11
C ARG A 219 3.19 -12.42 17.75
N GLY A 220 4.30 -12.14 18.45
CA GLY A 220 5.58 -12.81 18.26
C GLY A 220 6.33 -12.41 16.99
N LYS A 221 6.00 -11.27 16.39
CA LYS A 221 6.78 -10.73 15.26
C LYS A 221 8.02 -10.00 15.79
N ASP A 222 9.11 -10.05 15.04
CA ASP A 222 10.36 -9.34 15.33
C ASP A 222 10.27 -7.93 14.75
N VAL A 223 10.04 -6.96 15.64
CA VAL A 223 9.65 -5.59 15.29
C VAL A 223 10.72 -4.59 15.73
N GLU A 224 11.30 -3.91 14.75
CA GLU A 224 12.20 -2.77 14.92
C GLU A 224 11.49 -1.46 14.56
N GLU A 225 11.79 -0.38 15.29
CA GLU A 225 11.26 0.95 15.02
C GLU A 225 12.40 1.97 14.98
N ILE A 226 12.33 2.90 14.03
CA ILE A 226 13.17 4.10 13.98
C ILE A 226 12.26 5.31 13.92
N VAL A 227 12.36 6.13 14.96
CA VAL A 227 11.62 7.39 15.07
C VAL A 227 12.55 8.52 14.66
N PHE A 228 12.18 9.21 13.58
CA PHE A 228 12.92 10.36 13.08
C PHE A 228 12.35 11.65 13.66
N GLU A 229 13.22 12.57 14.07
CA GLU A 229 12.81 13.86 14.63
C GLU A 229 12.59 14.92 13.54
N GLY A 230 11.42 15.54 13.53
CA GLY A 230 11.12 16.67 12.64
C GLY A 230 11.15 16.35 11.15
N SER A 231 10.92 15.10 10.75
CA SER A 231 10.86 14.70 9.35
C SER A 231 9.41 14.59 8.88
N GLU A 232 9.14 15.16 7.72
CA GLU A 232 7.81 15.13 7.13
C GLU A 232 7.46 13.75 6.54
N HIS A 233 6.20 13.57 6.18
CA HIS A 233 5.67 12.33 5.60
C HIS A 233 6.51 11.81 4.42
N VAL A 234 7.07 10.60 4.55
CA VAL A 234 7.92 9.94 3.52
C VAL A 234 9.20 10.73 3.16
N GLN A 235 9.58 11.72 3.97
CA GLN A 235 10.79 12.53 3.77
C GLN A 235 11.95 12.11 4.69
N HIS A 236 11.82 11.01 5.43
CA HIS A 236 12.83 10.53 6.38
C HIS A 236 14.18 10.28 5.71
N PHE A 237 14.20 9.61 4.56
CA PHE A 237 15.42 9.37 3.79
C PHE A 237 16.08 10.68 3.30
N ARG A 238 15.28 11.69 2.96
CA ARG A 238 15.81 12.99 2.50
C ARG A 238 16.52 13.73 3.63
N LYS A 239 15.97 13.69 4.85
CA LYS A 239 16.52 14.39 6.01
C LYS A 239 17.64 13.60 6.71
N TYR A 240 17.54 12.28 6.75
CA TYR A 240 18.43 11.37 7.48
C TYR A 240 18.93 10.22 6.60
N PRO A 241 19.63 10.48 5.47
CA PRO A 241 19.99 9.46 4.49
C PRO A 241 20.87 8.33 5.06
N GLU A 242 21.89 8.67 5.85
CA GLU A 242 22.83 7.69 6.41
C GLU A 242 22.17 6.78 7.45
N GLN A 243 21.41 7.37 8.39
CA GLN A 243 20.68 6.61 9.40
C GLN A 243 19.65 5.68 8.76
N TYR A 244 18.88 6.20 7.80
CA TYR A 244 17.88 5.43 7.07
C TYR A 244 18.51 4.27 6.28
N ARG A 245 19.60 4.53 5.56
CA ARG A 245 20.34 3.51 4.80
C ARG A 245 20.93 2.44 5.71
N SER A 246 21.59 2.85 6.80
CA SER A 246 22.17 1.92 7.78
C SER A 246 21.10 1.01 8.39
N ALA A 247 19.94 1.56 8.76
CA ALA A 247 18.81 0.78 9.28
C ALA A 247 18.30 -0.22 8.24
N CYS A 248 18.12 0.19 6.98
CA CYS A 248 17.72 -0.71 5.90
C CYS A 248 18.73 -1.85 5.71
N VAL A 249 20.02 -1.55 5.62
CA VAL A 249 21.07 -2.57 5.40
C VAL A 249 21.12 -3.56 6.56
N LYS A 250 21.10 -3.09 7.81
CA LYS A 250 21.05 -3.95 9.00
C LYS A 250 19.84 -4.87 9.00
N PHE A 251 18.67 -4.33 8.63
CA PHE A 251 17.45 -5.12 8.53
C PHE A 251 17.54 -6.21 7.45
N LEU A 252 18.12 -5.90 6.29
CA LEU A 252 18.33 -6.91 5.23
C LEU A 252 19.27 -8.02 5.68
N GLN A 253 20.38 -7.67 6.33
CA GLN A 253 21.33 -8.64 6.89
C GLN A 253 20.64 -9.57 7.91
N LYS A 254 19.76 -9.00 8.74
CA LYS A 254 18.94 -9.78 9.67
C LYS A 254 18.00 -10.74 8.94
N VAL A 255 17.24 -10.25 7.96
CA VAL A 255 16.32 -11.07 7.15
C VAL A 255 17.06 -12.23 6.47
N ASP A 256 18.26 -11.96 5.95
CA ASP A 256 19.10 -12.96 5.28
C ASP A 256 19.57 -14.04 6.26
N SER A 257 20.04 -13.64 7.45
CA SER A 257 20.46 -14.57 8.51
C SER A 257 19.33 -15.46 9.03
N MET A 258 18.08 -15.01 8.94
CA MET A 258 16.89 -15.78 9.34
C MET A 258 16.33 -16.68 8.22
N SER A 259 16.79 -16.46 6.99
CA SER A 259 16.34 -17.19 5.79
C SER A 259 17.31 -18.29 5.36
N SER A 260 18.53 -18.28 5.91
CA SER A 260 19.57 -19.32 5.78
C SER A 260 19.28 -20.53 6.66
#